data_AF-A0A7S2YDY9-F1
#
_entry.id   AF-A0A7S2YDY9-F1
#
_cell.length_a   1.000
_cell.length_b   1.000
_cell.length_c   1.000
_cell.angle_alpha   90.00
_cell.angle_beta   90.00
_cell.angle_gamma   90.00
#
_symmetry.space_group_name_H-M   'P 1'
#
loop_
_entity.id
_entity.type
_entity.pdbx_description
1 polymer ?
#
loop_
_entity_poly.entity_id
_entity_poly.type
_entity_poly.pdbx_seq_one_letter_code
_entity_poly.pdbx_strand_id
1 'polypeptide(L)'
;KKRYAVFNFDGSLAELKGFELKRRGELELIKTFQSEVFERFLEGNDLKECYDAVAEVANYWIDVLDTRGETLDDDELVGLISENRNMSRQLEDYGEQKGTSQTTA
;
A
#
# COMPACT_ATOMS: atom_id res chain seq x y z
N LYS A 1 2.00 -11.38 12.80
CA LYS A 1 0.95 -12.07 13.60
C LYS A 1 -0.29 -11.20 13.93
N LYS A 2 -0.36 -9.89 13.62
CA LYS A 2 -1.55 -9.04 13.83
C LYS A 2 -2.07 -8.37 12.53
N ARG A 3 -2.08 -9.11 11.41
CA ARG A 3 -2.51 -8.58 10.11
C ARG A 3 -3.64 -9.45 9.56
N TYR A 4 -4.79 -8.84 9.29
CA TYR A 4 -5.98 -9.51 8.72
C TYR A 4 -6.97 -8.48 8.16
N ALA A 5 -7.76 -8.93 7.19
CA ALA A 5 -8.89 -8.22 6.60
C ALA A 5 -10.14 -9.11 6.72
N VAL A 6 -11.28 -8.52 7.04
CA VAL A 6 -12.57 -9.21 7.20
C VAL A 6 -13.63 -8.41 6.47
N PHE A 7 -14.47 -9.10 5.71
CA PHE A 7 -15.57 -8.52 4.95
C PHE A 7 -16.92 -8.98 5.50
N ASN A 8 -17.91 -8.11 5.37
CA ASN A 8 -19.31 -8.42 5.63
C ASN A 8 -19.90 -9.22 4.46
N PHE A 9 -21.05 -9.86 4.68
CA PHE A 9 -21.77 -10.60 3.63
C PHE A 9 -22.30 -9.70 2.50
N ASP A 10 -22.42 -8.39 2.73
CA ASP A 10 -22.77 -7.41 1.70
C ASP A 10 -21.55 -6.95 0.87
N GLY A 11 -20.36 -7.51 1.14
CA GLY A 11 -19.11 -7.17 0.47
C GLY A 11 -18.37 -5.98 1.07
N SER A 12 -18.92 -5.30 2.07
CA SER A 12 -18.23 -4.16 2.70
C SER A 12 -17.08 -4.60 3.61
N LEU A 13 -15.99 -3.81 3.63
CA LEU A 13 -14.84 -4.06 4.50
C LEU A 13 -15.21 -3.81 5.97
N ALA A 14 -15.32 -4.88 6.75
CA ALA A 14 -15.73 -4.85 8.16
C ALA A 14 -14.57 -4.47 9.08
N GLU A 15 -13.42 -5.14 8.91
CA GLU A 15 -12.25 -4.92 9.74
C GLU A 15 -10.97 -5.04 8.93
N LEU A 16 -10.05 -4.09 9.11
CA LEU A 16 -8.72 -4.12 8.53
C LEU A 16 -7.69 -3.77 9.61
N LYS A 17 -6.79 -4.71 9.90
CA LYS A 17 -5.78 -4.53 10.97
C LYS A 17 -4.38 -4.79 10.47
N GLY A 18 -3.46 -3.95 10.96
CA GLY A 18 -2.01 -4.17 10.87
C GLY A 18 -1.37 -3.93 9.50
N PHE A 19 -2.18 -3.65 8.48
CA PHE A 19 -1.75 -3.27 7.14
C PHE A 19 -1.40 -1.79 7.04
N GLU A 20 -0.49 -1.50 6.11
CA GLU A 20 0.05 -0.19 5.79
C GLU A 20 -1.07 0.78 5.38
N LEU A 21 -2.12 0.31 4.70
CA LEU A 21 -3.32 1.07 4.32
C LEU A 21 -3.97 1.86 5.46
N LYS A 22 -3.88 1.40 6.72
CA LYS A 22 -4.44 2.10 7.90
C LYS A 22 -3.41 2.83 8.75
N ARG A 23 -2.14 2.85 8.36
CA ARG A 23 -1.07 3.52 9.11
C ARG A 23 -0.94 4.97 8.70
N ARG A 24 -0.42 5.78 9.63
CA ARG A 24 -0.04 7.17 9.36
C ARG A 24 1.37 7.15 8.76
N GLY A 25 1.47 7.51 7.48
CA GLY A 25 2.70 7.34 6.70
C GLY A 25 2.68 6.04 5.89
N GLU A 26 3.87 5.53 5.57
CA GLU A 26 4.12 4.43 4.62
C GLU A 26 4.14 4.92 3.16
N LEU A 27 4.67 4.07 2.28
CA LEU A 27 4.74 4.31 0.83
C LEU A 27 3.34 4.29 0.23
N GLU A 28 2.95 5.35 -0.48
CA GLU A 28 1.58 5.49 -0.98
C GLU A 28 1.20 4.38 -1.96
N LEU A 29 2.13 3.97 -2.84
CA LEU A 29 1.97 2.83 -3.75
C LEU A 29 1.46 1.56 -3.04
N ILE A 30 2.04 1.23 -1.88
CA ILE A 30 1.66 0.03 -1.12
C ILE A 30 0.26 0.19 -0.53
N LYS A 31 -0.11 1.40 -0.11
CA LYS A 31 -1.44 1.69 0.41
C LYS A 31 -2.48 1.54 -0.71
N THR A 32 -2.22 2.10 -1.89
CA THR A 32 -3.11 2.00 -3.06
C THR A 32 -3.27 0.56 -3.51
N PHE A 33 -2.17 -0.19 -3.64
CA PHE A 33 -2.20 -1.62 -3.96
C PHE A 33 -3.04 -2.41 -2.94
N GLN A 34 -2.85 -2.13 -1.65
CA GLN A 34 -3.62 -2.80 -0.59
C GLN A 34 -5.12 -2.50 -0.68
N SER A 35 -5.52 -1.26 -0.99
CA SER A 35 -6.95 -0.95 -1.14
C SER A 35 -7.58 -1.73 -2.30
N GLU A 36 -6.89 -1.81 -3.44
CA GLU A 36 -7.43 -2.48 -4.63
C GLU A 36 -7.43 -4.01 -4.48
N VAL A 37 -6.35 -4.58 -3.96
CA VAL A 37 -6.19 -6.04 -3.88
C VAL A 37 -7.17 -6.67 -2.89
N PHE A 38 -7.54 -5.96 -1.81
CA PHE A 38 -8.45 -6.52 -0.81
C PHE A 38 -9.85 -6.75 -1.37
N GLU A 39 -10.35 -5.86 -2.22
CA GLU A 39 -11.67 -6.01 -2.83
C GLU A 39 -11.71 -7.20 -3.80
N ARG A 40 -10.61 -7.49 -4.51
CA ARG A 40 -10.51 -8.63 -5.43
C ARG A 40 -10.59 -10.00 -4.75
N PHE A 41 -10.32 -10.09 -3.44
CA PHE A 41 -10.51 -11.34 -2.70
C PHE A 41 -11.99 -11.75 -2.56
N LEU A 42 -12.93 -10.89 -2.96
CA LEU A 42 -14.36 -11.21 -3.01
C LEU A 42 -14.83 -11.72 -4.38
N GLU A 43 -13.94 -11.75 -5.38
CA GLU A 43 -14.25 -12.20 -6.73
C GLU A 43 -13.96 -13.71 -6.90
N GLY A 44 -14.58 -14.31 -7.92
CA GLY A 44 -14.44 -15.73 -8.25
C GLY A 44 -15.44 -16.65 -7.52
N ASN A 45 -15.69 -17.83 -8.09
CA ASN A 45 -16.58 -18.84 -7.52
C ASN A 45 -15.84 -19.95 -6.77
N ASP A 46 -14.51 -20.01 -6.92
CA ASP A 46 -13.63 -20.91 -6.21
C ASP A 46 -12.30 -20.23 -5.85
N LEU A 47 -11.44 -20.97 -5.14
CA LEU A 47 -10.15 -20.45 -4.68
C LEU A 47 -9.23 -20.06 -5.85
N LYS A 48 -9.30 -20.79 -6.97
CA LYS A 48 -8.44 -20.52 -8.13
C LYS A 48 -8.88 -19.22 -8.79
N GLU A 49 -10.17 -19.08 -9.11
CA GLU A 49 -10.72 -17.87 -9.71
C GLU A 49 -10.49 -16.63 -8.82
N CYS A 50 -10.61 -16.77 -7.49
CA CYS A 50 -10.29 -15.72 -6.54
C CYS A 50 -8.82 -15.26 -6.65
N TYR A 51 -7.86 -16.20 -6.67
CA TYR A 51 -6.45 -15.85 -6.81
C TYR A 51 -6.11 -15.34 -8.22
N ASP A 52 -6.81 -15.80 -9.26
CA ASP A 52 -6.66 -15.27 -10.62
C ASP A 52 -7.05 -13.79 -10.66
N ALA A 53 -8.20 -13.41 -10.07
CA ALA A 53 -8.65 -12.01 -9.97
C ALA A 53 -7.69 -11.13 -9.16
N VAL A 54 -7.16 -11.64 -8.05
CA VAL A 54 -6.12 -10.98 -7.25
C VAL A 54 -4.81 -10.80 -8.05
N ALA A 55 -4.44 -11.80 -8.85
CA ALA A 55 -3.23 -11.78 -9.65
C ALA A 55 -3.29 -10.72 -10.76
N GLU A 56 -4.46 -10.45 -11.34
CA GLU A 56 -4.63 -9.37 -12.33
C GLU A 56 -4.21 -8.00 -11.76
N VAL A 57 -4.67 -7.67 -10.55
CA VAL A 57 -4.27 -6.41 -9.88
C VAL A 57 -2.78 -6.42 -9.55
N ALA A 58 -2.24 -7.54 -9.05
CA ALA A 58 -0.82 -7.64 -8.76
C ALA A 58 0.05 -7.42 -10.01
N ASN A 59 -0.32 -8.02 -11.14
CA ASN A 59 0.39 -7.85 -12.41
C ASN A 59 0.33 -6.41 -12.91
N TYR A 60 -0.82 -5.75 -12.82
CA TYR A 60 -0.94 -4.33 -13.17
C TYR A 60 0.08 -3.46 -12.41
N TRP A 61 0.17 -3.63 -11.09
CA TRP A 61 1.11 -2.85 -10.27
C TRP A 61 2.58 -3.21 -10.52
N ILE A 62 2.87 -4.47 -10.89
CA ILE A 62 4.21 -4.87 -11.35
C ILE A 62 4.53 -4.18 -12.68
N ASP A 63 3.60 -4.17 -13.62
CA ASP A 63 3.79 -3.53 -14.93
C ASP A 63 4.05 -2.03 -14.79
N VAL A 64 3.34 -1.33 -13.88
CA VAL A 64 3.61 0.08 -13.55
C VAL A 64 5.05 0.28 -13.09
N LEU A 65 5.59 -0.62 -12.26
CA LEU A 65 6.97 -0.53 -11.77
C LEU A 65 7.99 -0.86 -12.86
N ASP A 66 7.75 -1.90 -13.66
CA ASP A 66 8.66 -2.36 -14.70
C ASP A 66 8.75 -1.36 -15.87
N THR A 67 7.61 -0.75 -16.22
CA THR A 67 7.53 0.34 -17.21
C THR A 67 7.98 1.69 -16.65
N ARG A 68 8.35 1.75 -15.36
CA ARG A 68 8.77 2.98 -14.65
C ARG A 68 7.71 4.08 -14.71
N GLY A 69 6.44 3.70 -14.64
CA GLY A 69 5.31 4.62 -14.63
C GLY A 69 5.06 5.33 -15.96
N GLU A 70 5.47 4.74 -17.10
CA GLU A 70 5.32 5.35 -18.43
C GLU A 70 3.88 5.79 -18.75
N THR A 71 2.89 5.09 -18.18
CA THR A 71 1.47 5.37 -18.39
C THR A 71 0.86 6.34 -17.37
N LEU A 72 1.61 6.77 -16.36
CA LEU A 72 1.16 7.66 -15.30
C LEU A 72 1.61 9.09 -15.59
N ASP A 73 0.82 10.07 -15.15
CA ASP A 73 1.29 11.45 -15.15
C ASP A 73 2.30 11.70 -14.02
N ASP A 74 3.13 12.75 -14.17
CA ASP A 74 4.20 13.05 -13.22
C ASP A 74 3.69 13.30 -11.80
N ASP A 75 2.53 13.95 -11.64
CA ASP A 75 1.98 14.26 -10.31
C ASP A 75 1.44 12.99 -9.63
N GLU A 76 0.77 12.13 -10.39
CA GLU A 76 0.32 10.81 -9.94
C GLU A 76 1.51 9.92 -9.56
N LEU A 77 2.53 9.85 -10.42
CA LEU A 77 3.74 9.06 -10.17
C LEU A 77 4.44 9.52 -8.89
N VAL A 78 4.66 10.84 -8.74
CA VAL A 78 5.26 11.43 -7.53
C VAL A 78 4.40 11.12 -6.31
N GLY A 79 3.08 11.21 -6.42
CA GLY A 79 2.15 10.83 -5.36
C GLY A 79 2.36 9.38 -4.91
N LEU A 80 2.37 8.44 -5.85
CA LEU A 80 2.49 7.00 -5.58
C LEU A 80 3.84 6.61 -5.00
N ILE A 81 4.95 7.15 -5.53
CA ILE A 81 6.30 6.81 -5.05
C ILE A 81 6.68 7.54 -3.76
N SER A 82 5.87 8.50 -3.30
CA SER A 82 6.13 9.22 -2.07
C SER A 82 5.91 8.35 -0.83
N GLU A 83 6.83 8.44 0.13
CA GLU A 83 6.65 7.89 1.47
C GLU A 83 6.53 9.05 2.46
N ASN A 84 5.45 9.06 3.24
CA ASN A 84 5.32 9.99 4.34
C ASN A 84 5.80 9.34 5.65
N ARG A 85 6.68 10.01 6.38
CA ARG A 85 7.05 9.64 7.75
C ARG A 85 7.12 10.86 8.64
N ASN A 86 6.49 10.75 9.81
CA ASN A 86 6.54 11.77 10.84
C ASN A 86 7.62 11.43 11.87
N MET A 87 8.45 12.42 12.22
CA MET A 87 9.34 12.33 13.37
C MET A 87 8.56 12.61 14.66
N SER A 88 8.85 11.85 15.71
CA SER A 88 8.18 11.98 17.02
C SER A 88 8.89 12.93 17.98
N ARG A 89 10.11 13.36 17.63
CA ARG A 89 10.98 14.27 18.39
C ARG A 89 11.64 15.27 17.44
N GLN A 90 12.35 16.26 17.98
CA GLN A 90 13.11 17.20 17.17
C GLN A 90 14.36 16.53 16.59
N LEU A 91 14.88 17.05 15.47
CA LEU A 91 16.04 16.45 14.78
C LEU A 91 17.27 16.35 15.71
N GLU A 92 17.50 17.36 16.53
CA GLU A 92 18.61 17.43 17.50
C GLU A 92 18.56 16.27 18.52
N ASP A 93 17.37 15.82 18.90
CA ASP A 93 17.17 14.72 19.86
C ASP A 93 17.57 13.35 19.29
N TYR A 94 17.75 13.23 17.98
CA TYR A 94 18.14 11.98 17.32
C TYR A 94 19.67 11.77 17.28
N GLY A 95 20.48 12.81 17.53
CA GLY A 95 21.94 12.71 17.52
C GLY A 95 22.50 12.16 16.20
N GLU A 96 23.36 11.15 16.26
CA GLU A 96 23.98 10.52 15.07
C GLU A 96 23.13 9.40 14.43
N GLN A 97 21.86 9.27 14.81
CA GLN A 97 20.99 8.22 14.25
C GLN A 97 20.71 8.46 12.76
N LYS A 98 20.94 7.43 11.95
CA LYS A 98 20.65 7.45 10.52
C LYS A 98 19.29 6.84 10.24
N GLY A 99 18.49 7.53 9.44
CA GLY A 99 17.25 7.04 8.88
C GLY A 99 16.75 7.95 7.77
N THR A 100 15.77 7.48 7.00
CA THR A 100 15.22 8.23 5.86
C THR A 100 14.66 9.56 6.33
N SER A 101 13.84 9.57 7.39
CA SER A 101 13.28 10.79 7.97
C SER A 101 14.33 11.79 8.46
N GLN A 102 15.39 11.32 9.12
CA GLN A 102 16.48 12.18 9.61
C GLN A 102 17.35 12.74 8.48
N THR A 103 17.47 12.02 7.38
CA THR A 103 18.25 12.47 6.22
C THR A 103 17.46 13.46 5.37
N THR A 104 16.13 13.35 5.37
CA THR A 104 15.21 14.26 4.65
C THR A 104 14.95 15.57 5.40
N ALA A 105 14.91 15.54 6.74
CA ALA A 105 14.64 16.69 7.60
C ALA A 105 15.83 17.65 7.70
#